data_AF-A0A2V5QGZ5-F1
#
_entry.id   AF-A0A2V5QGZ5-F1
#
_cell.length_a   1.000
_cell.length_b   1.000
_cell.length_c   1.000
_cell.angle_alpha   90.00
_cell.angle_beta   90.00
_cell.angle_gamma   90.00
#
_symmetry.space_group_name_H-M   'P 1'
#
loop_
_entity.id
_entity.type
_entity.pdbx_description
1 polymer ?
#
loop_
_entity_poly.entity_id
_entity_poly.type
_entity_poly.pdbx_seq_one_letter_code
_entity_poly.pdbx_strand_id
1 'polypeptide(L)'
;MKPKFFRTPGDFRIWLEKNHAMAVELWVGFYKRNSGKPSITWPESVDEALCFGWIDGIRKRVDEISYQIRFTPRRRGSIWSTINIKRAKELAKEKRLRSGGLKAFGARREYKSGIYSYEQRSPELPAAYDRQLKKN
;
A
#
# COMPACT_ATOMS: atom_id res chain seq x y z
N MET A 1 15.52 12.05 -2.53
CA MET A 1 15.22 12.09 -1.08
C MET A 1 15.75 10.83 -0.43
N LYS A 2 16.33 10.94 0.78
CA LYS A 2 16.82 9.79 1.55
C LYS A 2 15.62 9.07 2.19
N PRO A 3 15.44 7.75 1.99
CA PRO A 3 14.33 7.02 2.59
C PRO A 3 14.46 6.95 4.11
N LYS A 4 13.31 6.97 4.80
CA LYS A 4 13.22 6.72 6.24
C LYS A 4 12.92 5.24 6.48
N PHE A 5 13.76 4.59 7.26
CA PHE A 5 13.59 3.19 7.63
C PHE A 5 12.89 3.08 8.99
N PHE A 6 12.02 2.09 9.13
CA PHE A 6 11.32 1.77 10.38
C PHE A 6 11.58 0.32 10.74
N ARG A 7 11.85 0.05 12.02
CA ARG A 7 12.13 -1.30 12.51
C ARG A 7 10.84 -2.06 12.77
N THR A 8 9.81 -1.37 13.24
CA THR A 8 8.51 -1.94 13.62
C THR A 8 7.34 -1.14 13.04
N PRO A 9 6.16 -1.76 12.89
CA PRO A 9 4.96 -1.04 12.43
C PRO A 9 4.59 0.12 13.36
N GLY A 10 4.84 -0.04 14.66
CA GLY A 10 4.67 1.01 15.67
C GLY A 10 5.52 2.25 15.41
N ASP A 11 6.78 2.09 14.97
CA ASP A 11 7.64 3.24 14.64
C ASP A 11 7.07 4.04 13.46
N PHE A 12 6.53 3.34 12.45
CA PHE A 12 5.91 3.99 11.31
C PHE A 12 4.60 4.67 11.71
N ARG A 13 3.80 4.01 12.57
CA ARG A 13 2.59 4.59 13.14
C ARG A 13 2.85 5.89 13.88
N ILE A 14 3.86 5.93 14.75
CA ILE A 14 4.24 7.15 15.49
C ILE A 14 4.59 8.29 14.53
N TRP A 15 5.26 7.97 13.41
CA TRP A 15 5.54 8.97 12.39
C TRP A 15 4.24 9.47 11.73
N LEU A 16 3.33 8.56 11.35
CA LEU A 16 2.05 8.93 10.74
C LEU A 16 1.19 9.77 11.70
N GLU A 17 1.11 9.42 12.98
CA GLU A 17 0.37 10.19 13.99
C GLU A 17 0.77 11.67 14.00
N LYS A 18 2.08 11.94 13.89
CA LYS A 18 2.63 13.30 13.91
C LYS A 18 2.54 14.02 12.56
N ASN A 19 2.59 13.30 11.44
CA ASN A 19 2.88 13.90 10.13
C ASN A 19 1.77 13.73 9.08
N HIS A 20 0.83 12.80 9.25
CA HIS A 20 -0.09 12.38 8.19
C HIS A 20 -0.95 13.51 7.59
N ALA A 21 -1.21 14.58 8.35
CA ALA A 21 -2.02 15.72 7.92
C ALA A 21 -1.22 16.81 7.20
N MET A 22 0.09 16.89 7.43
CA MET A 22 0.95 17.98 6.92
C MET A 22 1.90 17.51 5.81
N ALA A 23 2.38 16.26 5.89
CA ALA A 23 3.31 15.73 4.93
C ALA A 23 2.61 15.37 3.61
N VAL A 24 3.21 15.77 2.49
CA VAL A 24 2.69 15.48 1.13
C VAL A 24 3.14 14.12 0.62
N GLU A 25 4.28 13.62 1.09
CA GLU A 25 4.79 12.28 0.80
C GLU A 25 5.81 11.83 1.85
N LEU A 26 6.11 10.52 1.85
CA LEU A 26 7.22 9.92 2.57
C LEU A 26 7.81 8.79 1.73
N TRP A 27 9.13 8.76 1.60
CA TRP A 27 9.84 7.59 1.09
C TRP A 27 10.20 6.68 2.26
N VAL A 28 9.57 5.51 2.32
CA VAL A 28 9.82 4.50 3.34
C VAL A 28 10.82 3.48 2.81
N GLY A 29 11.91 3.27 3.55
CA GLY A 29 12.92 2.27 3.26
C GLY A 29 12.59 0.92 3.89
N PHE A 30 12.88 -0.15 3.16
CA PHE A 30 12.67 -1.54 3.55
C PHE A 30 13.96 -2.32 3.32
N TYR A 31 14.38 -3.08 4.33
CA TYR A 31 15.45 -4.05 4.15
C TYR A 31 14.89 -5.38 3.65
N LYS A 32 15.63 -6.06 2.75
CA LYS A 32 15.28 -7.40 2.27
C LYS A 32 15.41 -8.41 3.41
N ARG A 33 14.60 -9.48 3.39
CA ARG A 33 14.59 -10.51 4.44
C ARG A 33 15.97 -11.14 4.68
N ASN A 34 16.76 -11.34 3.63
CA ASN A 34 18.11 -11.93 3.69
C ASN A 34 19.20 -10.95 4.17
N SER A 35 18.87 -9.69 4.45
CA SER A 35 19.85 -8.69 4.90
C SER A 35 20.24 -8.81 6.38
N GLY A 36 19.47 -9.57 7.18
CA GLY A 36 19.62 -9.62 8.64
C GLY A 36 19.23 -8.34 9.39
N LYS A 37 18.81 -7.27 8.68
CA LYS A 37 18.45 -6.00 9.30
C LYS A 37 16.96 -5.95 9.67
N PRO A 38 16.60 -5.46 10.87
CA PRO A 38 15.20 -5.23 11.24
C PRO A 38 14.54 -4.24 10.29
N SER A 39 13.34 -4.57 9.82
CA SER A 39 12.55 -3.74 8.91
C SER A 39 11.08 -4.10 9.07
N ILE A 40 10.21 -3.09 9.00
CA ILE A 40 8.81 -3.34 8.70
C ILE A 40 8.68 -4.11 7.38
N THR A 41 7.67 -4.95 7.29
CA THR A 41 7.26 -5.59 6.04
C THR A 41 6.36 -4.66 5.24
N TRP A 42 6.26 -4.90 3.94
CA TRP A 42 5.36 -4.14 3.09
C TRP A 42 3.88 -4.24 3.55
N PRO A 43 3.33 -5.43 3.86
CA PRO A 43 1.95 -5.53 4.37
C PRO A 43 1.72 -4.72 5.65
N GLU A 44 2.65 -4.78 6.61
CA GLU A 44 2.53 -3.97 7.84
C GLU A 44 2.56 -2.47 7.55
N SER A 45 3.40 -2.03 6.61
CA SER A 45 3.43 -0.62 6.21
C SER A 45 2.14 -0.17 5.54
N VAL A 46 1.50 -1.03 4.73
CA VAL A 46 0.21 -0.73 4.10
C VAL A 46 -0.89 -0.64 5.15
N ASP A 47 -0.92 -1.54 6.13
CA ASP A 47 -1.88 -1.49 7.24
C ASP A 47 -1.82 -0.16 8.00
N GLU A 48 -0.62 0.26 8.38
CA GLU A 48 -0.43 1.53 9.06
C GLU A 48 -0.80 2.70 8.15
N ALA A 49 -0.39 2.71 6.87
CA ALA A 49 -0.79 3.76 5.94
C ALA A 49 -2.31 3.88 5.79
N LEU A 50 -3.02 2.76 5.66
CA LEU A 50 -4.49 2.72 5.58
C LEU A 50 -5.14 3.35 6.82
N CYS A 51 -4.59 3.11 8.01
CA CYS A 51 -5.12 3.69 9.26
C CYS A 51 -5.16 5.22 9.24
N PHE A 52 -4.26 5.88 8.49
CA PHE A 52 -4.16 7.33 8.39
C PHE A 52 -4.65 7.89 7.05
N GLY A 53 -5.17 7.05 6.15
CA GLY A 53 -5.69 7.47 4.85
C GLY A 53 -4.60 7.71 3.81
N TRP A 54 -3.46 7.04 3.97
CA TRP A 54 -2.33 7.06 3.05
C TRP A 54 -2.35 5.83 2.13
N ILE A 55 -1.58 5.87 1.06
CA ILE A 55 -1.39 4.78 0.10
C ILE A 55 0.08 4.69 -0.30
N ASP A 56 0.54 3.47 -0.52
CA ASP A 56 1.80 3.20 -1.18
C ASP A 56 1.72 3.45 -2.70
N GLY A 57 2.88 3.57 -3.34
CA GLY A 57 2.97 3.84 -4.76
C GLY A 57 4.26 3.30 -5.33
N ILE A 58 5.08 4.21 -5.86
CA ILE A 58 6.27 3.82 -6.61
C ILE A 58 7.27 3.13 -5.69
N ARG A 59 7.65 1.90 -6.06
CA ARG A 59 8.76 1.16 -5.46
C ARG A 59 10.04 1.40 -6.27
N LYS A 60 11.15 1.68 -5.59
CA LYS A 60 12.48 1.86 -6.20
C LYS A 60 13.51 1.05 -5.43
N ARG A 61 14.48 0.46 -6.14
CA ARG A 61 15.69 -0.10 -5.50
C ARG A 61 16.51 1.05 -4.89
N VAL A 62 17.12 0.79 -3.74
CA VAL A 62 18.09 1.70 -3.12
C VAL A 62 19.49 1.11 -3.29
N ASP A 63 19.68 -0.14 -2.86
CA ASP A 63 20.94 -0.87 -2.98
C ASP A 63 20.69 -2.40 -3.10
N GLU A 64 21.71 -3.23 -2.86
CA GLU A 64 21.60 -4.69 -2.89
C GLU A 64 20.69 -5.28 -1.82
N ILE A 65 20.64 -4.66 -0.65
CA ILE A 65 19.94 -5.19 0.53
C ILE A 65 18.67 -4.40 0.86
N SER A 66 18.38 -3.30 0.16
CA SER A 66 17.27 -2.42 0.47
C SER A 66 16.54 -1.85 -0.75
N TYR A 67 15.27 -1.54 -0.54
CA TYR A 67 14.42 -0.84 -1.50
C TYR A 67 13.57 0.19 -0.75
N GLN A 68 12.92 1.08 -1.46
CA GLN A 68 12.03 2.08 -0.90
C GLN A 68 10.69 2.10 -1.62
N ILE A 69 9.65 2.52 -0.91
CA ILE A 69 8.31 2.73 -1.46
C ILE A 69 7.86 4.13 -1.06
N ARG A 70 7.30 4.86 -2.03
CA ARG A 70 6.70 6.17 -1.79
C ARG A 70 5.29 6.00 -1.22
N PHE A 71 5.03 6.66 -0.11
CA PHE A 71 3.72 6.76 0.51
C PHE A 71 3.21 8.19 0.39
N THR A 72 1.91 8.36 0.11
CA THR A 72 1.27 9.67 -0.03
C THR A 72 -0.13 9.65 0.58
N PRO A 73 -0.67 10.81 1.03
CA PRO A 73 -2.09 10.93 1.37
C PRO A 73 -2.97 10.54 0.17
N ARG A 74 -4.04 9.78 0.42
CA ARG A 74 -5.01 9.47 -0.63
C ARG A 74 -5.77 10.72 -1.04
N ARG A 75 -5.86 10.96 -2.34
CA ARG A 75 -6.72 12.01 -2.90
C ARG A 75 -8.19 11.65 -2.69
N ARG A 76 -9.03 12.66 -2.48
CA ARG A 76 -10.50 12.50 -2.42
C ARG A 76 -10.99 11.82 -3.70
N GLY A 77 -11.82 10.78 -3.56
CA GLY A 77 -12.36 10.02 -4.71
C GLY A 77 -11.35 9.16 -5.46
N SER A 78 -10.15 8.93 -4.91
CA SER A 78 -9.18 7.97 -5.46
C SER A 78 -9.75 6.55 -5.50
N ILE A 79 -9.21 5.74 -6.41
CA ILE A 79 -9.55 4.32 -6.56
C ILE A 79 -9.03 3.54 -5.34
N TRP A 80 -9.83 2.57 -4.91
CA TRP A 80 -9.44 1.60 -3.90
C TRP A 80 -9.53 0.19 -4.48
N SER A 81 -8.50 -0.61 -4.26
CA SER A 81 -8.55 -2.03 -4.55
C SER A 81 -9.47 -2.74 -3.55
N THR A 82 -10.08 -3.84 -3.98
CA THR A 82 -10.91 -4.72 -3.15
C THR A 82 -10.13 -5.20 -1.91
N ILE A 83 -8.84 -5.49 -2.08
CA ILE A 83 -7.94 -5.88 -0.98
C ILE A 83 -7.80 -4.76 0.05
N ASN A 84 -7.53 -3.52 -0.38
CA ASN A 84 -7.40 -2.39 0.53
C ASN A 84 -8.73 -2.03 1.20
N ILE A 85 -9.86 -2.23 0.52
CA ILE A 85 -11.19 -2.04 1.11
C ILE A 85 -11.44 -3.07 2.21
N LYS A 86 -11.18 -4.34 1.92
CA LYS A 86 -11.31 -5.43 2.91
C LYS A 86 -10.43 -5.14 4.12
N ARG A 87 -9.16 -4.80 3.88
CA ARG A 87 -8.21 -4.51 4.96
C ARG A 87 -8.60 -3.29 5.78
N ALA A 88 -9.05 -2.20 5.17
CA ALA A 88 -9.54 -1.03 5.90
C ALA A 88 -10.78 -1.36 6.77
N LYS A 89 -11.68 -2.23 6.31
CA LYS A 89 -12.82 -2.71 7.12
C LYS A 89 -12.34 -3.53 8.33
N GLU A 90 -11.35 -4.41 8.15
CA GLU A 90 -10.77 -5.20 9.25
C GLU A 90 -10.08 -4.31 10.28
N LEU A 91 -9.22 -3.39 9.83
CA LEU A 91 -8.54 -2.43 10.69
C LEU A 91 -9.51 -1.51 11.44
N ALA A 92 -10.69 -1.24 10.88
CA ALA A 92 -11.74 -0.48 11.54
C ALA A 92 -12.39 -1.30 12.68
N LYS A 93 -12.66 -2.59 12.44
CA LYS A 93 -13.15 -3.53 13.47
C LYS A 93 -12.13 -3.69 14.60
N GLU A 94 -10.84 -3.70 14.26
CA GLU A 94 -9.70 -3.73 15.21
C GLU A 94 -9.50 -2.37 15.95
N LYS A 95 -10.32 -1.34 15.68
CA LYS A 95 -10.18 0.02 16.25
C LYS A 95 -8.82 0.69 15.97
N ARG A 96 -8.15 0.27 14.90
CA ARG A 96 -6.84 0.80 14.48
C ARG A 96 -6.94 1.98 13.53
N LEU A 97 -8.01 2.06 12.73
CA LEU A 97 -8.27 3.22 11.88
C LEU A 97 -8.32 4.51 12.72
N ARG A 98 -7.76 5.59 12.16
CA ARG A 98 -7.83 6.94 12.71
C ARG A 98 -8.73 7.81 11.85
N SER A 99 -9.00 9.03 12.31
CA SER A 99 -9.88 10.00 11.63
C SER A 99 -9.47 10.23 10.16
N GLY A 100 -8.17 10.32 9.88
CA GLY A 100 -7.63 10.41 8.52
C GLY A 100 -7.99 9.20 7.64
N GLY A 101 -7.83 7.98 8.17
CA GLY A 101 -8.21 6.74 7.49
C GLY A 101 -9.71 6.65 7.23
N LEU A 102 -10.54 6.97 8.23
CA LEU A 102 -12.00 6.97 8.11
C LEU A 102 -12.48 7.97 7.06
N LYS A 103 -11.93 9.19 7.06
CA LYS A 103 -12.25 10.24 6.08
C LYS A 103 -11.86 9.81 4.66
N ALA A 104 -10.67 9.26 4.48
CA ALA A 104 -10.22 8.77 3.18
C ALA A 104 -11.08 7.59 2.68
N PHE A 105 -11.42 6.67 3.58
CA PHE A 105 -12.25 5.51 3.27
C PHE A 105 -13.68 5.91 2.92
N GLY A 106 -14.30 6.84 3.64
CA GLY A 106 -15.64 7.36 3.35
C GLY A 106 -15.71 8.20 2.08
N ALA A 107 -14.62 8.87 1.71
CA ALA A 107 -14.53 9.68 0.50
C ALA A 107 -14.25 8.88 -0.80
N ARG A 108 -14.15 7.55 -0.71
CA ARG A 108 -13.97 6.67 -1.88
C ARG A 108 -15.20 6.73 -2.78
N ARG A 109 -15.01 6.52 -4.09
CA ARG A 109 -16.12 6.33 -5.03
C ARG A 109 -16.36 4.84 -5.20
N GLU A 110 -17.51 4.34 -4.75
CA GLU A 110 -17.80 2.90 -4.76
C GLU A 110 -17.78 2.32 -6.17
N TYR A 111 -18.38 3.03 -7.14
CA TYR A 111 -18.33 2.65 -8.56
C TYR A 111 -16.95 2.72 -9.20
N LYS A 112 -15.91 3.20 -8.49
CA LYS A 112 -14.51 3.17 -8.93
C LYS A 112 -13.66 2.18 -8.14
N SER A 113 -14.27 1.34 -7.31
CA SER A 113 -13.57 0.37 -6.47
C SER A 113 -13.49 -0.99 -7.16
N GLY A 114 -12.37 -1.70 -7.04
CA GLY A 114 -12.21 -3.02 -7.67
C GLY A 114 -11.94 -3.00 -9.19
N ILE A 115 -11.56 -1.84 -9.75
CA ILE A 115 -11.38 -1.62 -11.20
C ILE A 115 -9.90 -1.64 -11.59
N TYR A 116 -8.99 -2.04 -10.69
CA TYR A 116 -7.62 -2.23 -11.15
C TYR A 116 -7.56 -3.39 -12.13
N SER A 117 -6.77 -3.26 -13.20
CA SER A 117 -6.69 -4.27 -14.26
C SER A 117 -6.31 -5.66 -13.76
N TYR A 118 -5.53 -5.76 -12.68
CA TYR A 118 -5.21 -7.04 -12.03
C TYR A 118 -6.40 -7.67 -11.28
N GLU A 119 -7.39 -6.87 -10.88
CA GLU A 119 -8.64 -7.33 -10.25
C GLU A 119 -9.70 -7.72 -11.31
N GLN A 120 -9.53 -7.26 -12.55
CA GLN A 120 -10.42 -7.53 -13.69
C GLN A 120 -9.87 -8.58 -14.66
N ARG A 121 -8.74 -9.22 -14.33
CA ARG A 121 -8.19 -10.29 -15.18
C ARG A 121 -9.18 -11.46 -15.21
N SER A 122 -9.80 -11.69 -16.36
CA SER A 122 -10.31 -13.01 -16.69
C SER A 122 -9.12 -13.97 -16.78
N PRO A 123 -9.16 -15.14 -16.13
CA PRO A 123 -8.10 -16.15 -16.25
C PRO A 123 -8.01 -16.73 -17.67
N GLU A 124 -9.00 -16.47 -18.52
CA GLU A 124 -9.05 -16.97 -19.89
C GLU A 124 -8.31 -16.04 -20.85
N LEU A 125 -7.22 -16.53 -21.41
CA LEU A 125 -6.61 -15.95 -22.59
C LEU A 125 -7.57 -16.14 -23.78
N PRO A 126 -7.75 -15.14 -24.67
CA PRO A 126 -8.43 -15.37 -25.93
C PRO A 126 -7.79 -16.58 -26.65
N ALA A 127 -8.62 -17.48 -27.19
CA ALA A 127 -8.19 -18.78 -27.74
C ALA A 127 -7.05 -18.70 -28.78
N ALA A 128 -6.85 -17.53 -29.40
CA ALA A 128 -5.74 -17.23 -30.30
C ALA A 128 -4.35 -17.31 -29.61
N TYR A 129 -4.24 -16.94 -28.33
CA TYR A 129 -2.99 -16.88 -27.59
C TYR A 129 -2.65 -18.17 -26.84
N ASP A 130 -3.66 -19.01 -26.54
CA ASP A 130 -3.48 -20.28 -25.81
C ASP A 130 -2.68 -21.31 -26.64
N ARG A 131 -2.78 -21.26 -27.98
CA ARG A 131 -2.02 -22.15 -28.88
C ARG A 131 -0.54 -21.78 -29.01
N GLN A 132 -0.19 -20.51 -28.80
CA GLN A 132 1.21 -20.05 -28.91
C GLN A 132 2.02 -20.34 -27.64
N LEU A 133 1.39 -20.34 -26.46
CA LEU A 133 2.08 -20.60 -25.19
C LEU A 133 2.29 -22.10 -24.89
N LYS A 134 1.43 -22.99 -25.42
CA LYS A 134 1.57 -24.45 -25.25
C LYS A 134 2.62 -25.11 -26.16
N LYS A 135 3.34 -24.32 -26.97
CA LYS A 135 4.33 -24.81 -27.95
C LYS A 135 5.80 -24.63 -27.51
N ASN A 136 6.06 -24.10 -26.32
CA ASN A 136 7.38 -24.00 -25.70
C ASN A 136 7.42 -24.80 -24.39
#